data_AF-A0A529VJ09-F1
#
_entry.id   AF-A0A529VJ09-F1
#
_cell.length_a   1.000
_cell.length_b   1.000
_cell.length_c   1.000
_cell.angle_alpha   90.00
_cell.angle_beta   90.00
_cell.angle_gamma   90.00
#
_symmetry.space_group_name_H-M   'P 1'
#
loop_
_entity.id
_entity.type
_entity.pdbx_description
1 polymer ?
#
loop_
_entity_poly.entity_id
_entity_poly.type
_entity_poly.pdbx_seq_one_letter_code
_entity_poly.pdbx_strand_id
1 'polypeptide(L)'
;QLQHNGGSPILFQHLFWFFGHPEVYIVALPAFGIVSDLISTHARKNIFGYRMMVWAIIAIGALSFVVWAHHMYVSGMNPYFGFFFATTTLIIAVPTAIKVYN
;
A
#
# COMPACT_ATOMS: atom_id res chain seq x y z
N GLN A 1 25.56 -27.48 14.00
CA GLN A 1 24.99 -26.25 13.43
C GLN A 1 26.15 -25.43 12.86
N LEU A 2 26.05 -24.97 11.62
CA LEU A 2 27.12 -24.17 10.99
C LEU A 2 27.24 -22.81 11.72
N GLN A 3 28.46 -22.32 11.94
CA GLN A 3 28.69 -20.97 12.46
C GLN A 3 28.37 -19.95 11.35
N HIS A 4 27.22 -19.31 11.44
CA HIS A 4 26.84 -18.19 10.57
C HIS A 4 27.13 -16.88 11.32
N ASN A 5 28.07 -16.08 10.80
CA ASN A 5 28.44 -14.78 11.37
C ASN A 5 28.18 -13.65 10.35
N GLY A 6 27.70 -12.50 10.83
CA GLY A 6 27.59 -11.25 10.05
C GLY A 6 26.30 -11.04 9.24
N GLY A 7 25.45 -12.06 9.06
CA GLY A 7 24.15 -11.92 8.41
C GLY A 7 23.02 -11.47 9.36
N SER A 8 21.99 -10.81 8.81
CA SER A 8 20.79 -10.43 9.57
C SER A 8 19.52 -10.87 8.84
N PRO A 9 18.66 -11.73 9.43
CA PRO A 9 17.37 -12.07 8.85
C PRO A 9 16.43 -10.85 8.78
N ILE A 10 16.65 -9.83 9.63
CA ILE A 10 15.87 -8.58 9.61
C ILE A 10 16.18 -7.75 8.37
N LEU A 11 17.45 -7.77 7.89
CA LEU A 11 17.80 -7.10 6.63
C LEU A 11 17.01 -7.68 5.46
N PHE A 12 16.91 -9.01 5.38
CA PHE A 12 16.07 -9.65 4.36
C PHE A 12 14.61 -9.22 4.47
N GLN A 13 14.04 -9.15 5.68
CA GLN A 13 12.66 -8.68 5.87
C GLN A 13 12.46 -7.25 5.34
N HIS A 14 13.39 -6.32 5.61
CA HIS A 14 13.29 -4.97 5.06
C HIS A 14 13.29 -4.97 3.54
N LEU A 15 14.23 -5.69 2.91
CA LEU A 15 14.34 -5.76 1.45
C LEU A 15 13.11 -6.42 0.82
N PHE A 16 12.67 -7.54 1.39
CA PHE A 16 11.52 -8.29 0.92
C PHE A 16 10.25 -7.45 1.01
N TRP A 17 9.98 -6.81 2.15
CA TRP A 17 8.75 -6.04 2.33
C TRP A 17 8.78 -4.69 1.62
N PHE A 18 9.95 -4.06 1.48
CA PHE A 18 10.10 -2.84 0.69
C PHE A 18 9.63 -3.06 -0.76
N PHE A 19 9.84 -4.26 -1.30
CA PHE A 19 9.23 -4.69 -2.56
C PHE A 19 7.78 -5.17 -2.39
N GLY A 20 7.53 -6.07 -1.43
CA GLY A 20 6.28 -6.81 -1.31
C GLY A 20 5.06 -5.93 -0.99
N HIS A 21 5.26 -4.79 -0.32
CA HIS A 21 4.13 -3.88 -0.08
C HIS A 21 3.72 -3.05 -1.30
N PRO A 22 4.65 -2.45 -2.07
CA PRO A 22 4.33 -1.96 -3.41
C PRO A 22 3.73 -3.03 -4.34
N GLU A 23 4.21 -4.27 -4.30
CA GLU A 23 3.70 -5.36 -5.15
C GLU A 23 2.19 -5.60 -4.97
N VAL A 24 1.68 -5.61 -3.73
CA VAL A 24 0.23 -5.79 -3.52
C VAL A 24 -0.59 -4.66 -4.14
N TYR A 25 -0.05 -3.44 -4.25
CA TYR A 25 -0.72 -2.34 -4.94
C TYR A 25 -0.54 -2.39 -6.46
N ILE A 26 0.56 -2.92 -6.97
CA ILE A 26 0.70 -3.22 -8.41
C ILE A 26 -0.41 -4.18 -8.86
N VAL A 27 -0.76 -5.16 -8.03
CA VAL A 27 -1.87 -6.09 -8.30
C VAL A 27 -3.24 -5.42 -8.12
N ALA A 28 -3.42 -4.61 -7.07
CA ALA A 28 -4.72 -4.02 -6.74
C ALA A 28 -5.15 -2.86 -7.65
N LEU A 29 -4.23 -1.97 -8.04
CA LEU A 29 -4.56 -0.75 -8.80
C LEU A 29 -5.20 -1.03 -10.18
N PRO A 30 -4.75 -2.03 -10.97
CA PRO A 30 -5.45 -2.43 -12.19
C PRO A 30 -6.87 -2.93 -11.92
N ALA A 31 -7.06 -3.73 -10.87
CA ALA A 31 -8.39 -4.22 -10.49
C ALA A 31 -9.34 -3.06 -10.13
N PHE A 32 -8.83 -2.01 -9.46
CA PHE A 32 -9.62 -0.81 -9.17
C PHE A 32 -10.08 -0.09 -10.43
N GLY A 33 -9.23 0.00 -11.46
CA GLY A 33 -9.59 0.59 -12.76
C GLY A 33 -10.67 -0.22 -13.47
N ILE A 34 -10.49 -1.54 -13.58
CA ILE A 34 -11.46 -2.45 -14.21
C ILE A 34 -12.83 -2.33 -13.54
N VAL A 35 -12.88 -2.34 -12.21
CA VAL A 35 -14.14 -2.21 -11.46
C VAL A 35 -14.81 -0.86 -11.74
N SER A 36 -14.05 0.25 -11.77
CA SER A 36 -14.60 1.58 -12.06
C SER A 36 -15.21 1.64 -13.47
N ASP A 37 -14.53 1.07 -14.47
CA ASP A 37 -15.04 1.02 -15.85
C ASP A 37 -16.29 0.16 -15.98
N LEU A 38 -16.32 -1.02 -15.36
CA LEU A 38 -17.48 -1.90 -15.37
C LEU A 38 -18.69 -1.24 -14.70
N ILE A 39 -18.52 -0.61 -13.53
CA ILE A 39 -19.61 0.08 -12.84
C ILE A 39 -20.13 1.25 -13.68
N SER A 40 -19.23 2.10 -14.20
CA SER A 40 -19.57 3.24 -15.07
C SER A 40 -20.39 2.79 -16.29
N THR A 41 -19.93 1.74 -16.97
CA THR A 41 -20.57 1.17 -18.16
C THR A 41 -21.98 0.65 -17.86
N HIS A 42 -22.13 -0.18 -16.83
CA HIS A 42 -23.42 -0.80 -16.51
C HIS A 42 -24.39 0.15 -15.81
N ALA A 43 -23.89 1.18 -15.11
CA ALA A 43 -24.71 2.26 -14.57
C ALA A 43 -25.12 3.29 -15.63
N ARG A 44 -24.50 3.27 -16.82
CA ARG A 44 -24.68 4.27 -17.89
C ARG A 44 -24.47 5.70 -17.38
N LYS A 45 -23.47 5.86 -16.51
CA LYS A 45 -23.08 7.13 -15.90
C LYS A 45 -21.57 7.24 -15.92
N ASN A 46 -21.06 8.43 -16.16
CA ASN A 46 -19.63 8.69 -16.04
C ASN A 46 -19.16 8.43 -14.60
N ILE A 47 -17.88 8.09 -14.45
CA ILE A 47 -17.21 8.00 -13.14
C ILE A 47 -17.36 9.35 -12.44
N PHE A 48 -18.06 9.37 -11.31
CA PHE A 48 -18.18 10.57 -10.48
C PHE A 48 -16.78 10.92 -9.98
N GLY A 49 -16.42 12.20 -9.93
CA GLY A 49 -15.15 12.62 -9.31
C GLY A 49 -13.85 12.14 -9.97
N TYR A 50 -13.84 11.75 -11.26
CA TYR A 50 -12.68 11.16 -11.95
C TYR A 50 -11.31 11.78 -11.60
N ARG A 51 -11.17 13.12 -11.58
CA ARG A 51 -9.90 13.78 -11.21
C ARG A 51 -9.45 13.44 -9.78
N MET A 52 -10.38 13.39 -8.82
CA MET A 52 -10.12 12.99 -7.45
C MET A 52 -9.76 11.50 -7.35
N MET A 53 -10.42 10.63 -8.14
CA MET A 53 -10.04 9.22 -8.23
C MET A 53 -8.61 9.05 -8.73
N VAL A 54 -8.20 9.78 -9.78
CA VAL A 54 -6.83 9.72 -10.32
C VAL A 54 -5.81 10.17 -9.26
N TRP A 55 -6.06 11.29 -8.57
CA TRP A 55 -5.18 11.74 -7.49
C TRP A 55 -5.11 10.76 -6.32
N ALA A 56 -6.21 10.11 -5.99
CA ALA A 56 -6.24 9.07 -4.97
C ALA A 56 -5.38 7.86 -5.37
N ILE A 57 -5.45 7.40 -6.62
CA ILE A 57 -4.62 6.30 -7.13
C ILE A 57 -3.12 6.66 -7.10
N ILE A 58 -2.76 7.88 -7.51
CA ILE A 58 -1.38 8.37 -7.43
C ILE A 58 -0.89 8.39 -5.97
N ALA A 59 -1.73 8.88 -5.04
CA ALA A 59 -1.39 8.93 -3.62
C ALA A 59 -1.19 7.53 -3.03
N ILE A 60 -2.05 6.56 -3.37
CA ILE A 60 -1.89 5.15 -2.97
C ILE A 60 -0.56 4.60 -3.48
N GLY A 61 -0.26 4.82 -4.77
CA GLY A 61 1.00 4.39 -5.38
C GLY A 61 2.22 4.96 -4.67
N ALA A 62 2.23 6.27 -4.39
CA ALA A 62 3.34 6.90 -3.67
C ALA A 62 3.49 6.40 -2.22
N LEU A 63 2.38 6.31 -1.48
CA LEU A 63 2.38 5.84 -0.10
C LEU A 63 2.80 4.37 0.04
N SER A 64 2.58 3.55 -1.00
CA SER A 64 2.97 2.13 -0.98
C SER A 64 4.47 1.91 -0.70
N PHE A 65 5.33 2.86 -1.06
CA PHE A 65 6.77 2.80 -0.81
C PHE A 65 7.19 3.23 0.60
N VAL A 66 6.27 3.79 1.40
CA VAL A 66 6.57 4.40 2.71
C VAL A 66 6.14 3.51 3.87
N VAL A 67 5.31 2.49 3.65
CA VAL A 67 4.61 1.79 4.74
C VAL A 67 5.02 0.32 4.92
N TRP A 68 6.02 -0.16 4.19
CA TRP A 68 6.39 -1.59 4.17
C TRP A 68 6.68 -2.22 5.53
N ALA A 69 7.22 -1.46 6.50
CA ALA A 69 7.64 -2.01 7.78
C ALA A 69 6.45 -2.35 8.70
N HIS A 70 5.21 -2.06 8.31
CA HIS A 70 4.01 -2.58 8.99
C HIS A 70 3.93 -4.12 8.99
N HIS A 71 4.61 -4.79 8.06
CA HIS A 71 4.74 -6.25 8.05
C HIS A 71 5.75 -6.77 9.08
N MET A 72 6.46 -5.87 9.75
CA MET A 72 7.58 -6.16 10.65
C MET A 72 7.28 -5.75 12.10
N TYR A 73 6.02 -5.49 12.48
CA TYR A 73 5.71 -5.01 13.84
C TYR A 73 6.22 -5.90 14.98
N VAL A 74 6.31 -7.21 14.75
CA VAL A 74 6.79 -8.18 15.74
C VAL A 74 8.28 -8.49 15.61
N SER A 75 9.02 -7.75 14.79
CA SER A 75 10.46 -7.98 14.56
C SER A 75 11.38 -7.43 15.66
N GLY A 76 10.83 -6.82 16.72
CA GLY A 76 11.59 -6.08 17.74
C GLY A 76 11.90 -4.62 17.34
N MET A 77 11.13 -4.06 16.40
CA MET A 77 11.26 -2.68 15.91
C MET A 77 11.12 -1.64 17.04
N ASN A 78 11.88 -0.54 16.94
CA ASN A 78 11.76 0.61 17.85
C ASN A 78 10.31 1.15 17.86
N PRO A 79 9.68 1.40 19.04
CA PRO A 79 8.30 1.85 19.12
C PRO A 79 7.97 3.13 18.36
N TYR A 80 8.89 4.12 18.30
CA TYR A 80 8.66 5.35 17.54
C TYR A 80 8.65 5.09 16.03
N PHE A 81 9.48 4.16 15.57
CA PHE A 81 9.47 3.73 14.18
C PHE A 81 8.17 2.97 13.87
N GLY A 82 7.74 2.08 14.77
CA GLY A 82 6.44 1.40 14.66
C GLY A 82 5.25 2.37 14.60
N PHE A 83 5.27 3.42 15.43
CA PHE A 83 4.24 4.47 15.40
C PHE A 83 4.20 5.19 14.05
N PHE A 84 5.35 5.60 13.51
CA PHE A 84 5.44 6.22 12.19
C PHE A 84 4.81 5.34 11.10
N PHE A 85 5.16 4.05 11.05
CA PHE A 85 4.60 3.11 10.08
C PHE A 85 3.11 2.87 10.29
N ALA A 86 2.63 2.82 11.54
CA ALA A 86 1.21 2.68 11.83
C ALA A 86 0.41 3.87 11.32
N THR A 87 0.85 5.10 11.61
CA THR A 87 0.19 6.32 11.15
C THR A 87 0.18 6.42 9.64
N THR A 88 1.32 6.21 8.98
CA THR A 88 1.42 6.30 7.51
C THR A 88 0.61 5.22 6.80
N THR A 89 0.53 4.00 7.35
CA THR A 89 -0.34 2.93 6.84
C THR A 89 -1.82 3.33 6.92
N LEU A 90 -2.25 3.89 8.06
CA LEU A 90 -3.64 4.35 8.23
C LEU A 90 -4.01 5.48 7.28
N ILE A 91 -3.06 6.36 6.92
CA ILE A 91 -3.30 7.43 5.95
C ILE A 91 -3.74 6.89 4.58
N ILE A 92 -3.29 5.69 4.17
CA ILE A 92 -3.71 5.07 2.89
C ILE A 92 -5.23 4.81 2.85
N ALA A 93 -5.90 4.69 4.00
CA ALA A 93 -7.35 4.53 4.06
C ALA A 93 -8.09 5.74 3.44
N VAL A 94 -7.53 6.95 3.50
CA VAL A 94 -8.16 8.17 2.97
C VAL A 94 -8.29 8.15 1.44
N PRO A 95 -7.22 8.02 0.63
CA PRO A 95 -7.36 7.92 -0.82
C PRO A 95 -8.11 6.65 -1.23
N THR A 96 -7.99 5.55 -0.49
CA THR A 96 -8.77 4.33 -0.75
C THR A 96 -10.27 4.58 -0.60
N ALA A 97 -10.68 5.29 0.46
CA ALA A 97 -12.08 5.68 0.66
C ALA A 97 -12.57 6.60 -0.46
N ILE A 98 -11.78 7.59 -0.89
CA ILE A 98 -12.12 8.46 -2.03
C ILE A 98 -12.43 7.62 -3.27
N LYS A 99 -11.63 6.58 -3.55
CA LYS A 99 -11.85 5.67 -4.67
C LYS A 99 -13.12 4.85 -4.53
N VAL A 100 -13.43 4.36 -3.32
CA VAL A 100 -14.61 3.51 -3.06
C VAL A 100 -15.91 4.29 -3.11
N TYR A 101 -15.89 5.56 -2.68
CA TYR A 101 -17.06 6.44 -2.66
C TYR A 101 -17.18 7.35 -3.90
N ASN A 102 -16.25 7.26 -4.86
CA ASN A 102 -16.44 7.78 -6.22
C ASN A 102 -17.37 6.86 -7.00
#